data_AF-A0A928IXY5-F1
#
_entry.id   AF-A0A928IXY5-F1
#
_cell.length_a   1.000
_cell.length_b   1.000
_cell.length_c   1.000
_cell.angle_alpha   90.00
_cell.angle_beta   90.00
_cell.angle_gamma   90.00
#
_symmetry.space_group_name_H-M   'P 1'
#
loop_
_entity.id
_entity.type
_entity.pdbx_description
1 polymer ?
#
loop_
_entity_poly.entity_id
_entity_poly.type
_entity_poly.pdbx_seq_one_letter_code
_entity_poly.pdbx_strand_id
1 'polypeptide(L)'
;MNTQNAFDYLTGKLKYDISQGTEISLRGALEGVILLENKNRVLPLKKEENVTFFGRMQKHYLPLGSGSGGRVVAIENTNIFDSLKSLGATLDTETEKFYDDYVAKNPYDAAGGWIHPASQEEALLNEDFVKSASERSETALYVITRMAGEDMDIKYVEGGFLLTKTEIANLKLIRKYFKKFVILVNSGNIIDYSEISDRKS
;
A
#
# COMPACT_ATOMS: atom_id res chain seq x y z
N MET A 1 9.34 -33.43 4.46
CA MET A 1 8.49 -33.10 5.63
C MET A 1 8.06 -34.42 6.25
N ASN A 2 8.36 -34.66 7.54
CA ASN A 2 7.96 -35.91 8.20
C ASN A 2 6.44 -35.89 8.39
N THR A 3 5.73 -36.85 7.80
CA THR A 3 4.25 -36.93 7.87
C THR A 3 3.73 -37.02 9.31
N GLN A 4 4.55 -37.54 10.23
CA GLN A 4 4.22 -37.58 11.66
C GLN A 4 4.03 -36.18 12.26
N ASN A 5 4.85 -35.19 11.85
CA ASN A 5 4.74 -33.83 12.38
C ASN A 5 3.42 -33.18 11.97
N ALA A 6 2.94 -33.42 10.74
CA ALA A 6 1.68 -32.87 10.27
C ALA A 6 0.50 -33.40 11.10
N PHE A 7 0.45 -34.70 11.39
CA PHE A 7 -0.57 -35.29 12.26
C PHE A 7 -0.46 -34.80 13.71
N ASP A 8 0.75 -34.59 14.23
CA ASP A 8 0.96 -34.07 15.57
C ASP A 8 0.44 -32.62 15.71
N TYR A 9 0.53 -31.77 14.67
CA TYR A 9 -0.13 -30.45 14.65
C TYR A 9 -1.65 -30.55 14.56
N LEU A 10 -2.18 -31.41 13.68
CA LEU A 10 -3.64 -31.60 13.51
C LEU A 10 -4.33 -32.13 14.78
N THR A 11 -3.62 -32.97 15.55
CA THR A 11 -4.12 -33.52 16.81
C THR A 11 -3.86 -32.60 18.01
N GLY A 12 -3.20 -31.46 17.81
CA GLY A 12 -2.86 -30.51 18.87
C GLY A 12 -1.74 -30.97 19.81
N LYS A 13 -1.07 -32.09 19.51
CA LYS A 13 0.10 -32.59 20.23
C LYS A 13 1.31 -31.66 20.04
N LEU A 14 1.44 -31.07 18.87
CA LEU A 14 2.29 -29.91 18.62
C LEU A 14 1.39 -28.67 18.47
N LYS A 15 1.84 -27.55 19.05
CA LYS A 15 1.20 -26.25 18.86
C LYS A 15 2.11 -25.37 18.04
N TYR A 16 1.52 -24.62 17.12
CA TYR A 16 2.25 -23.60 16.38
C TYR A 16 2.55 -22.42 17.31
N ASP A 17 3.81 -22.02 17.39
CA ASP A 17 4.20 -20.79 18.08
C ASP A 17 3.92 -19.61 17.17
N ILE A 18 2.76 -18.97 17.39
CA ILE A 18 2.30 -17.83 16.61
C ILE A 18 3.29 -16.66 16.74
N SER A 19 3.86 -16.44 17.92
CA SER A 19 4.79 -15.34 18.16
C SER A 19 6.07 -15.51 17.34
N GLN A 20 6.64 -16.72 17.36
CA GLN A 20 7.81 -17.04 16.54
C GLN A 20 7.49 -16.94 15.04
N GLY A 21 6.31 -17.41 14.62
CA GLY A 21 5.83 -17.27 13.25
C GLY A 21 5.71 -15.82 12.79
N THR A 22 5.12 -14.96 13.63
CA THR A 22 4.98 -13.53 13.38
C THR A 22 6.34 -12.84 13.29
N GLU A 23 7.29 -13.16 14.17
CA GLU A 23 8.64 -12.59 14.14
C GLU A 23 9.38 -12.94 12.83
N ILE A 24 9.34 -14.20 12.41
CA ILE A 24 9.97 -14.66 11.17
C ILE A 24 9.30 -14.00 9.94
N SER A 25 7.96 -13.91 9.94
CA SER A 25 7.21 -13.26 8.86
C SER A 25 7.55 -11.78 8.75
N LEU A 26 7.58 -11.06 9.89
CA LEU A 26 7.97 -9.66 9.96
C LEU A 26 9.39 -9.46 9.42
N ARG A 27 10.35 -10.31 9.84
CA ARG A 27 11.72 -10.23 9.35
C ARG A 27 11.78 -10.42 7.82
N GLY A 28 11.07 -11.42 7.29
CA GLY A 28 10.97 -11.65 5.85
C GLY A 28 10.41 -10.43 5.10
N ALA A 29 9.36 -9.79 5.65
CA ALA A 29 8.79 -8.58 5.07
C ALA A 29 9.79 -7.40 5.10
N LEU A 30 10.48 -7.18 6.24
CA LEU A 30 11.47 -6.10 6.39
C LEU A 30 12.66 -6.24 5.43
N GLU A 31 13.16 -7.47 5.22
CA GLU A 31 14.26 -7.76 4.29
C GLU A 31 13.80 -7.76 2.82
N GLY A 32 12.49 -7.85 2.56
CA GLY A 32 11.90 -7.90 1.22
C GLY A 32 11.54 -6.53 0.62
N VAL A 33 11.55 -5.44 1.41
CA VAL A 33 11.24 -4.10 0.91
C VAL A 33 12.39 -3.58 0.04
N ILE A 34 12.07 -3.13 -1.17
CA ILE A 34 13.05 -2.61 -2.13
C ILE A 34 12.95 -1.08 -2.19
N LEU A 35 14.04 -0.40 -1.82
CA LEU A 35 14.20 1.05 -2.00
C LEU A 35 14.80 1.34 -3.38
N LEU A 36 13.96 1.77 -4.33
CA LEU A 36 14.39 2.05 -5.72
C LEU A 36 15.13 3.37 -5.86
N GLU A 37 14.74 4.39 -5.09
CA GLU A 37 15.30 5.74 -5.15
C GLU A 37 15.09 6.48 -3.81
N ASN A 38 16.09 7.24 -3.36
CA ASN A 38 16.00 8.11 -2.19
C ASN A 38 16.79 9.42 -2.42
N LYS A 39 16.22 10.30 -3.23
CA LYS A 39 16.80 11.63 -3.49
C LYS A 39 16.76 12.49 -2.24
N ASN A 40 17.82 13.27 -2.03
CA ASN A 40 17.93 14.22 -0.91
C ASN A 40 17.73 13.61 0.49
N ARG A 41 17.86 12.28 0.63
CA ARG A 41 17.68 11.57 1.90
C ARG A 41 16.33 11.86 2.55
N VAL A 42 15.25 11.81 1.77
CA VAL A 42 13.88 11.95 2.27
C VAL A 42 13.56 10.84 3.29
N LEU A 43 14.01 9.61 3.03
CA LEU A 43 13.91 8.49 3.96
C LEU A 43 15.23 8.26 4.73
N PRO A 44 15.17 7.79 5.99
CA PRO A 44 13.96 7.45 6.77
C PRO A 44 13.20 8.70 7.25
N LEU A 45 11.88 8.56 7.45
CA LEU A 45 11.06 9.59 8.08
C LEU A 45 11.51 9.82 9.53
N LYS A 46 11.43 11.06 10.01
CA LYS A 46 11.67 11.33 11.44
C LYS A 46 10.47 10.87 12.25
N LYS A 47 10.71 10.38 13.46
CA LYS A 47 9.66 9.80 14.33
C LYS A 47 8.46 10.73 14.53
N GLU A 48 8.70 12.02 14.71
CA GLU A 48 7.67 13.04 14.95
C GLU A 48 7.39 13.90 13.71
N GLU A 49 7.73 13.39 12.52
CA GLU A 49 7.45 14.12 11.28
C GLU A 49 5.94 14.17 11.03
N ASN A 50 5.45 15.38 10.71
CA ASN A 50 4.09 15.53 10.23
C ASN A 50 4.03 15.14 8.76
N VAL A 51 3.12 14.24 8.42
CA VAL A 51 3.05 13.58 7.13
C VAL A 51 1.62 13.62 6.60
N THR A 52 1.45 14.06 5.36
CA THR A 52 0.19 13.85 4.64
C THR A 52 0.26 12.52 3.89
N PHE A 53 -0.71 11.63 4.09
CA PHE A 53 -0.77 10.35 3.39
C PHE A 53 -1.94 10.34 2.39
N PHE A 54 -1.60 10.23 1.11
CA PHE A 54 -2.50 10.12 -0.02
C PHE A 54 -2.60 8.69 -0.58
N GLY A 55 -3.62 8.46 -1.40
CA GLY A 55 -3.95 7.19 -2.03
C GLY A 55 -5.05 6.47 -1.26
N ARG A 56 -6.15 6.11 -1.92
CA ARG A 56 -7.32 5.50 -1.25
C ARG A 56 -7.03 4.20 -0.51
N MET A 57 -5.95 3.51 -0.91
CA MET A 57 -5.56 2.23 -0.36
C MET A 57 -4.72 2.33 0.93
N GLN A 58 -4.48 3.55 1.46
CA GLN A 58 -3.67 3.76 2.67
C GLN A 58 -4.13 2.93 3.89
N LYS A 59 -5.44 2.71 4.04
CA LYS A 59 -6.07 1.88 5.08
C LYS A 59 -6.52 0.50 4.58
N HIS A 60 -6.39 0.22 3.27
CA HIS A 60 -6.76 -1.05 2.63
C HIS A 60 -5.50 -1.73 2.09
N TYR A 61 -4.61 -2.15 2.99
CA TYR A 61 -3.40 -2.88 2.62
C TYR A 61 -3.74 -4.21 1.94
N LEU A 62 -3.04 -4.56 0.86
CA LEU A 62 -3.17 -5.87 0.22
C LEU A 62 -1.99 -6.75 0.66
N PRO A 63 -2.18 -7.62 1.66
CA PRO A 63 -1.12 -8.54 2.12
C PRO A 63 -0.91 -9.71 1.15
N LEU A 64 -1.88 -9.99 0.28
CA LEU A 64 -1.96 -11.18 -0.56
C LEU A 64 -2.54 -10.81 -1.94
N GLY A 65 -2.27 -11.65 -2.92
CA GLY A 65 -3.01 -11.65 -4.19
C GLY A 65 -4.42 -12.25 -4.05
N SER A 66 -5.19 -12.30 -5.14
CA SER A 66 -6.46 -13.04 -5.19
C SER A 66 -6.25 -14.55 -5.44
N GLY A 67 -7.34 -15.32 -5.44
CA GLY A 67 -7.28 -16.78 -5.64
C GLY A 67 -6.96 -17.55 -4.36
N SER A 68 -6.43 -18.77 -4.50
CA SER A 68 -6.16 -19.68 -3.38
C SER A 68 -5.27 -19.06 -2.29
N GLY A 69 -4.21 -18.35 -2.69
CA GLY A 69 -3.32 -17.63 -1.79
C GLY A 69 -3.97 -16.45 -1.06
N GLY A 70 -5.02 -15.86 -1.62
CA GLY A 70 -5.78 -14.75 -1.04
C GLY A 70 -6.79 -15.14 0.04
N ARG A 71 -6.97 -16.44 0.30
CA ARG A 71 -7.93 -16.96 1.29
C ARG A 71 -7.31 -17.30 2.64
N VAL A 72 -6.05 -16.96 2.85
CA VAL A 72 -5.41 -17.09 4.16
C VAL A 72 -6.01 -16.05 5.10
N VAL A 73 -6.69 -16.52 6.15
CA VAL A 73 -7.21 -15.66 7.21
C VAL A 73 -6.09 -15.40 8.22
N ALA A 74 -5.51 -14.21 8.18
CA ALA A 74 -4.53 -13.80 9.18
C ALA A 74 -5.20 -13.53 10.53
N ILE A 75 -4.52 -13.90 11.62
CA ILE A 75 -4.99 -13.71 13.00
C ILE A 75 -4.95 -12.23 13.38
N GLU A 76 -3.95 -11.51 12.87
CA GLU A 76 -3.79 -10.07 13.01
C GLU A 76 -3.59 -9.48 11.62
N ASN A 77 -4.28 -8.37 11.34
CA ASN A 77 -4.08 -7.57 10.13
C ASN A 77 -3.90 -6.12 10.54
N THR A 78 -3.00 -5.43 9.85
CA THR A 78 -2.83 -3.98 9.96
C THR A 78 -2.71 -3.38 8.56
N ASN A 79 -2.68 -2.06 8.47
CA ASN A 79 -2.44 -1.33 7.24
C ASN A 79 -1.30 -0.33 7.42
N ILE A 80 -0.87 0.28 6.32
CA ILE A 80 0.27 1.19 6.31
C ILE A 80 -0.02 2.44 7.17
N PHE A 81 -1.24 2.97 7.07
CA PHE A 81 -1.66 4.17 7.80
C PHE A 81 -1.59 3.97 9.33
N ASP A 82 -2.22 2.91 9.84
CA ASP A 82 -2.24 2.60 11.28
C ASP A 82 -0.85 2.19 11.79
N SER A 83 -0.05 1.51 10.96
CA SER A 83 1.35 1.18 11.28
C SER A 83 2.22 2.43 11.41
N LEU A 84 2.04 3.44 10.55
CA LEU A 84 2.77 4.70 10.68
C LEU A 84 2.40 5.44 11.97
N LYS A 85 1.11 5.49 12.33
CA LYS A 85 0.65 6.10 13.59
C LYS A 85 1.20 5.35 14.81
N SER A 86 1.18 4.02 14.80
CA SER A 86 1.70 3.21 15.93
C SER A 86 3.21 3.36 16.13
N LEU A 87 3.95 3.62 15.05
CA LEU A 87 5.40 3.91 15.08
C LEU A 87 5.72 5.36 15.46
N GLY A 88 4.71 6.23 15.62
CA GLY A 88 4.83 7.57 16.16
C GLY A 88 4.66 8.71 15.16
N ALA A 89 4.41 8.43 13.87
CA ALA A 89 4.19 9.48 12.88
C ALA A 89 2.90 10.27 13.16
N THR A 90 2.94 11.58 12.97
CA THR A 90 1.73 12.42 12.98
C THR A 90 1.18 12.48 11.57
N LEU A 91 -0.08 12.05 11.38
CA LEU A 91 -0.72 12.04 10.07
C LEU A 91 -1.78 13.14 9.95
N ASP A 92 -1.83 13.79 8.78
CA ASP A 92 -2.78 14.86 8.48
C ASP A 92 -4.24 14.36 8.56
N THR A 93 -4.99 14.85 9.56
CA THR A 93 -6.34 14.39 9.85
C THR A 93 -7.37 14.84 8.81
N GLU A 94 -7.12 15.97 8.14
CA GLU A 94 -7.98 16.43 7.04
C GLU A 94 -7.89 15.50 5.83
N THR A 95 -6.68 15.06 5.48
CA THR A 95 -6.49 14.08 4.40
C THR A 95 -6.97 12.69 4.81
N GLU A 96 -6.78 12.28 6.06
CA GLU A 96 -7.39 11.07 6.61
C GLU A 96 -8.91 11.08 6.40
N LYS A 97 -9.58 12.16 6.83
CA LYS A 97 -11.03 12.32 6.69
C LYS A 97 -11.48 12.33 5.23
N PHE A 98 -10.75 13.01 4.35
CA PHE A 98 -11.07 13.05 2.92
C PHE A 98 -11.15 11.65 2.32
N TYR A 99 -10.16 10.80 2.59
CA TYR A 99 -10.16 9.43 2.08
C TYR A 99 -11.16 8.53 2.78
N ASP A 100 -11.39 8.69 4.09
CA ASP A 100 -12.45 7.95 4.80
C ASP A 100 -13.83 8.25 4.17
N ASP A 101 -14.15 9.52 3.92
CA ASP A 101 -15.39 9.92 3.25
C ASP A 101 -15.45 9.40 1.80
N TYR A 102 -14.34 9.44 1.06
CA TYR A 102 -14.28 8.96 -0.32
C TYR A 102 -14.49 7.45 -0.41
N VAL A 103 -13.83 6.66 0.44
CA VAL A 103 -13.95 5.21 0.46
C VAL A 103 -15.34 4.77 0.95
N ALA A 104 -15.94 5.50 1.88
CA ALA A 104 -17.33 5.24 2.29
C ALA A 104 -18.33 5.40 1.13
N LYS A 105 -18.09 6.36 0.22
CA LYS A 105 -18.91 6.59 -0.98
C LYS A 105 -18.55 5.69 -2.15
N ASN A 106 -17.29 5.26 -2.22
CA ASN A 106 -16.73 4.43 -3.27
C ASN A 106 -16.10 3.19 -2.63
N PRO A 107 -16.91 2.25 -2.12
CA PRO A 107 -16.41 1.08 -1.40
C PRO A 107 -15.48 0.25 -2.27
N TYR A 108 -14.66 -0.58 -1.64
CA TYR A 108 -13.76 -1.49 -2.34
C TYR A 108 -14.54 -2.41 -3.28
N ASP A 109 -14.18 -2.39 -4.57
CA ASP A 109 -14.76 -3.27 -5.58
C ASP A 109 -14.07 -4.65 -5.52
N ALA A 110 -14.84 -5.65 -5.09
CA ALA A 110 -14.39 -7.02 -5.04
C ALA A 110 -14.67 -7.81 -6.33
N ALA A 111 -15.33 -7.24 -7.35
CA ALA A 111 -15.70 -7.88 -8.62
C ALA A 111 -16.28 -9.32 -8.53
N GLY A 112 -16.87 -9.69 -7.38
CA GLY A 112 -17.43 -11.02 -7.11
C GLY A 112 -16.56 -11.95 -6.26
N GLY A 113 -15.36 -11.53 -5.84
CA GLY A 113 -14.57 -12.12 -4.76
C GLY A 113 -13.59 -13.25 -5.13
N TRP A 114 -13.75 -13.91 -6.29
CA TRP A 114 -12.71 -14.80 -6.82
C TRP A 114 -11.63 -14.02 -7.55
N ILE A 115 -12.08 -13.13 -8.43
CA ILE A 115 -11.26 -12.20 -9.20
C ILE A 115 -11.55 -10.80 -8.69
N HIS A 116 -10.50 -10.02 -8.47
CA HIS A 116 -10.57 -8.62 -8.11
C HIS A 116 -10.04 -7.76 -9.27
N PRO A 117 -10.50 -6.52 -9.43
CA PRO A 117 -9.91 -5.61 -10.40
C PRO A 117 -8.45 -5.32 -10.02
N ALA A 118 -7.59 -5.12 -11.02
CA ALA A 118 -6.16 -4.90 -10.81
C ALA A 118 -5.85 -3.64 -9.99
N SER A 119 -6.73 -2.63 -10.04
CA SER A 119 -6.66 -1.42 -9.23
C SER A 119 -8.05 -0.99 -8.80
N GLN A 120 -8.12 -0.19 -7.74
CA GLN A 120 -9.34 0.48 -7.29
C GLN A 120 -9.41 1.90 -7.85
N GLU A 121 -10.61 2.43 -8.07
CA GLU A 121 -10.80 3.79 -8.59
C GLU A 121 -10.28 4.83 -7.60
N GLU A 122 -9.29 5.62 -7.99
CA GLU A 122 -8.68 6.63 -7.14
C GLU A 122 -9.45 7.97 -7.15
N ALA A 123 -9.41 8.68 -6.03
CA ALA A 123 -9.97 10.03 -5.93
C ALA A 123 -9.12 11.04 -6.71
N LEU A 124 -9.74 11.80 -7.63
CA LEU A 124 -9.06 12.93 -8.25
C LEU A 124 -8.89 14.06 -7.23
N LEU A 125 -7.64 14.44 -6.96
CA LEU A 125 -7.34 15.48 -5.98
C LEU A 125 -7.54 16.88 -6.55
N ASN A 126 -8.13 17.75 -5.73
CA ASN A 126 -8.25 19.16 -6.02
C ASN A 126 -6.96 19.91 -5.65
N GLU A 127 -6.57 20.91 -6.47
CA GLU A 127 -5.33 21.67 -6.26
C GLU A 127 -5.30 22.47 -4.95
N ASP A 128 -6.40 23.14 -4.58
CA ASP A 128 -6.47 23.89 -3.32
C ASP A 128 -6.36 22.97 -2.11
N PHE A 129 -6.95 21.77 -2.21
CA PHE A 129 -6.82 20.74 -1.18
C PHE A 129 -5.36 20.29 -0.99
N VAL A 130 -4.67 19.94 -2.09
CA VAL A 130 -3.26 19.50 -2.02
C VAL A 130 -2.35 20.63 -1.55
N LYS A 131 -2.60 21.86 -1.99
CA LYS A 131 -1.87 23.04 -1.52
C LYS A 131 -2.05 23.24 -0.02
N SER A 132 -3.29 23.21 0.48
CA SER A 132 -3.56 23.36 1.92
C SER A 132 -2.92 22.23 2.74
N ALA A 133 -2.92 20.98 2.24
CA ALA A 133 -2.23 19.87 2.89
C ALA A 133 -0.71 20.08 2.99
N SER A 134 -0.09 20.69 1.97
CA SER A 134 1.34 21.02 1.98
C SER A 134 1.72 22.12 2.98
N GLU A 135 0.74 22.93 3.42
CA GLU A 135 0.93 23.94 4.47
C GLU A 135 0.89 23.29 5.87
N ARG A 136 0.23 22.14 6.00
CA ARG A 136 0.13 21.39 7.26
C ARG A 136 1.30 20.43 7.48
N SER A 137 1.94 19.96 6.43
CA SER A 137 3.03 18.96 6.51
C SER A 137 4.07 19.14 5.40
N GLU A 138 5.35 18.90 5.71
CA GLU A 138 6.42 19.02 4.71
C GLU A 138 6.57 17.77 3.81
N THR A 139 6.09 16.62 4.30
CA THR A 139 6.25 15.32 3.67
C THR A 139 4.90 14.76 3.24
N ALA A 140 4.80 14.36 1.97
CA ALA A 140 3.72 13.56 1.46
C ALA A 140 4.15 12.10 1.26
N LEU A 141 3.23 11.18 1.54
CA LEU A 141 3.26 9.79 1.09
C LEU A 141 2.12 9.59 0.09
N TYR A 142 2.32 8.75 -0.92
CA TYR A 142 1.25 8.28 -1.81
C TYR A 142 1.40 6.78 -2.02
N VAL A 143 0.34 6.00 -1.79
CA VAL A 143 0.35 4.56 -2.06
C VAL A 143 -0.31 4.24 -3.40
N ILE A 144 0.43 3.55 -4.26
CA ILE A 144 -0.07 2.92 -5.48
C ILE A 144 -0.26 1.45 -5.17
N THR A 145 -1.44 0.92 -5.43
CA THR A 145 -1.75 -0.48 -5.15
C THR A 145 -2.16 -1.21 -6.42
N ARG A 146 -1.65 -2.44 -6.59
CA ARG A 146 -2.14 -3.37 -7.62
C ARG A 146 -2.44 -4.74 -7.02
N MET A 147 -3.59 -5.27 -7.41
CA MET A 147 -4.02 -6.63 -7.13
C MET A 147 -3.72 -7.52 -8.34
N ALA A 148 -3.20 -8.71 -8.08
CA ALA A 148 -3.04 -9.77 -9.06
C ALA A 148 -3.45 -11.10 -8.42
N GLY A 149 -3.73 -12.11 -9.22
CA GLY A 149 -4.00 -13.44 -8.70
C GLY A 149 -4.45 -14.41 -9.78
N GLU A 150 -5.00 -15.53 -9.32
CA GLU A 150 -5.38 -16.65 -10.18
C GLU A 150 -6.38 -16.23 -11.26
N ASP A 151 -6.25 -16.87 -12.42
CA ASP A 151 -7.11 -16.69 -13.59
C ASP A 151 -7.09 -15.27 -14.21
N MET A 152 -6.16 -14.41 -13.78
CA MET A 152 -6.05 -13.02 -14.21
C MET A 152 -4.61 -12.57 -14.43
N ASP A 153 -4.24 -12.41 -15.70
CA ASP A 153 -3.01 -11.72 -16.07
C ASP A 153 -3.18 -10.20 -15.97
N ILE A 154 -2.16 -9.52 -15.43
CA ILE A 154 -2.08 -8.07 -15.46
C ILE A 154 -1.86 -7.61 -16.90
N LYS A 155 -2.81 -6.82 -17.41
CA LYS A 155 -2.77 -6.31 -18.79
C LYS A 155 -1.95 -5.02 -18.89
N TYR A 156 -1.35 -4.79 -20.06
CA TYR A 156 -0.71 -3.53 -20.43
C TYR A 156 -1.75 -2.45 -20.73
N VAL A 157 -2.42 -1.97 -19.67
CA VAL A 157 -3.50 -0.98 -19.72
C VAL A 157 -3.45 -0.08 -18.49
N GLU A 158 -4.16 1.05 -18.56
CA GLU A 158 -4.43 1.96 -17.45
C GLU A 158 -5.02 1.20 -16.24
N GLY A 159 -4.43 1.35 -15.05
CA GLY A 159 -4.86 0.64 -13.83
C GLY A 159 -4.43 -0.83 -13.75
N GLY A 160 -3.86 -1.37 -14.83
CA GLY A 160 -3.14 -2.64 -14.84
C GLY A 160 -1.65 -2.40 -14.62
N PHE A 161 -0.84 -2.75 -15.63
CA PHE A 161 0.60 -2.48 -15.64
C PHE A 161 0.91 -0.98 -15.64
N LEU A 162 0.06 -0.15 -16.24
CA LEU A 162 0.25 1.30 -16.31
C LEU A 162 -0.44 2.00 -15.12
N LEU A 163 0.05 3.20 -14.80
CA LEU A 163 -0.64 4.12 -13.89
C LEU A 163 -1.96 4.61 -14.51
N THR A 164 -2.93 4.91 -13.66
CA THR A 164 -4.14 5.60 -14.09
C THR A 164 -3.88 7.08 -14.35
N LYS A 165 -4.69 7.70 -15.21
CA LYS A 165 -4.63 9.15 -15.43
C LYS A 165 -4.84 9.92 -14.13
N THR A 166 -5.72 9.43 -13.26
CA THR A 166 -5.96 10.00 -11.93
C THR A 166 -4.73 9.87 -11.04
N GLU A 167 -4.10 8.69 -10.98
CA GLU A 167 -2.85 8.49 -10.24
C GLU A 167 -1.76 9.44 -10.77
N ILE A 168 -1.55 9.50 -12.08
CA ILE A 168 -0.54 10.39 -12.70
C ILE A 168 -0.83 11.86 -12.36
N ALA A 169 -2.08 12.30 -12.47
CA ALA A 169 -2.49 13.66 -12.15
C ALA A 169 -2.23 14.00 -10.67
N ASN A 170 -2.62 13.10 -9.76
CA ASN A 170 -2.39 13.26 -8.33
C ASN A 170 -0.90 13.31 -7.99
N LEU A 171 -0.09 12.39 -8.53
CA LEU A 171 1.35 12.34 -8.30
C LEU A 171 2.04 13.61 -8.78
N LYS A 172 1.68 14.13 -9.96
CA LYS A 172 2.20 15.41 -10.49
C LYS A 172 1.78 16.59 -9.61
N LEU A 173 0.54 16.61 -9.16
CA LEU A 173 0.00 17.67 -8.30
C LEU A 173 0.67 17.69 -6.92
N ILE A 174 0.82 16.53 -6.27
CA ILE A 174 1.50 16.43 -4.97
C ILE A 174 2.96 16.85 -5.10
N ARG A 175 3.66 16.36 -6.14
CA ARG A 175 5.06 16.75 -6.41
C ARG A 175 5.25 18.25 -6.60
N LYS A 176 4.23 18.97 -7.09
CA LYS A 176 4.27 20.43 -7.27
C LYS A 176 4.31 21.19 -5.93
N TYR A 177 3.64 20.69 -4.90
CA TYR A 177 3.42 21.41 -3.65
C TYR A 177 4.27 20.92 -2.47
N PHE A 178 4.56 19.62 -2.40
CA PHE A 178 5.29 19.05 -1.27
C PHE A 178 6.80 19.09 -1.49
N LYS A 179 7.54 19.53 -0.45
CA LYS A 179 9.01 19.57 -0.46
C LYS A 179 9.62 18.17 -0.48
N LYS A 180 9.00 17.25 0.26
CA LYS A 180 9.41 15.84 0.35
C LYS A 180 8.24 14.99 -0.09
N PHE A 181 8.50 14.06 -0.99
CA PHE A 181 7.46 13.18 -1.51
C PHE A 181 8.00 11.75 -1.63
N VAL A 182 7.26 10.79 -1.07
CA VAL A 182 7.55 9.36 -1.12
C VAL A 182 6.37 8.65 -1.77
N ILE A 183 6.69 7.75 -2.69
CA ILE A 183 5.70 6.88 -3.33
C ILE A 183 5.92 5.47 -2.82
N LEU A 184 4.87 4.85 -2.29
CA LEU A 184 4.84 3.47 -1.86
C LEU A 184 4.16 2.64 -2.95
N VAL A 185 4.78 1.54 -3.36
CA VAL A 185 4.19 0.61 -4.35
C VAL A 185 3.80 -0.67 -3.63
N ASN A 186 2.50 -0.82 -3.38
CA ASN A 186 1.90 -2.02 -2.82
C ASN A 186 1.38 -2.91 -3.97
N SER A 187 2.28 -3.65 -4.61
CA SER A 187 1.93 -4.46 -5.78
C SER A 187 2.52 -5.85 -5.67
N GLY A 188 1.74 -6.86 -6.08
CA GLY A 188 2.23 -8.22 -6.25
C GLY A 188 3.17 -8.40 -7.46
N ASN A 189 3.18 -7.43 -8.39
CA ASN A 189 3.99 -7.46 -9.62
C ASN A 189 4.70 -6.12 -9.87
N ILE A 190 5.66 -6.10 -10.79
CA ILE A 190 6.25 -4.85 -11.30
C ILE A 190 5.17 -4.05 -12.06
N ILE A 191 5.19 -2.72 -11.91
CA ILE A 191 4.35 -1.78 -12.67
C ILE A 191 5.23 -0.81 -13.45
N ASP A 192 4.67 -0.21 -14.51
CA ASP A 192 5.29 0.92 -15.18
C ASP A 192 5.15 2.19 -14.35
N TYR A 193 6.29 2.80 -14.05
CA TYR A 193 6.37 4.11 -13.39
C TYR A 193 7.25 5.08 -14.20
N SER A 194 7.51 4.79 -15.48
CA SER A 194 8.33 5.62 -16.36
C SER A 194 7.81 7.06 -16.46
N GLU A 195 6.50 7.26 -16.50
CA GLU A 195 5.87 8.59 -16.59
C GLU A 195 6.16 9.52 -15.41
N ILE A 196 6.49 8.97 -14.25
CA ILE A 196 6.80 9.72 -13.02
C ILE A 196 8.28 9.62 -12.64
N SER A 197 9.04 8.78 -13.34
CA SER A 197 10.46 8.60 -13.11
C SER A 197 11.24 9.75 -13.72
N ASP A 198 12.24 10.26 -12.98
CA ASP A 198 13.21 11.19 -13.54
C ASP A 198 14.31 10.48 -14.34
N ARG A 199 14.28 9.14 -14.42
CA ARG A 199 15.23 8.37 -15.24
C ARG A 199 14.85 8.58 -16.70
N LYS A 200 15.65 9.37 -17.42
CA LYS A 200 15.55 9.47 -18.88
C LYS A 200 15.83 8.09 -19.48
N SER A 201 14.89 7.57 -20.26
CA SER A 201 15.07 6.44 -21.17
C SER A 201 16.10 6.76 -22.25
#